data_AF-A0A921CNC7-F1
#
_entry.id   AF-A0A921CNC7-F1
#
_cell.length_a   1.000
_cell.length_b   1.000
_cell.length_c   1.000
_cell.angle_alpha   90.00
_cell.angle_beta   90.00
_cell.angle_gamma   90.00
#
_symmetry.space_group_name_H-M   'P 1'
#
loop_
_entity.id
_entity.type
_entity.pdbx_description
1 polymer ?
#
loop_
_entity_poly.entity_id
_entity_poly.type
_entity_poly.pdbx_seq_one_letter_code
_entity_poly.pdbx_strand_id
1 'polypeptide(L)' 'MMLLSQNIINNSYDGVTEKIKQDLILKLKEKGIHVSDILIDMDSDNINMKVCISSLLNQWNFRQSTD' A
#
# COMPACT_ATOMS: atom_id res chain seq x y z
N MET A 1 -12.83 31.10 18.32
CA MET A 1 -11.62 30.71 19.09
C MET A 1 -11.30 29.27 18.72
N MET A 2 -10.41 29.06 17.74
CA MET A 2 -9.97 27.73 17.31
C MET A 2 -8.63 27.45 18.00
N LEU A 3 -8.59 26.43 18.86
CA LEU A 3 -7.37 25.70 19.14
C LEU A 3 -7.69 24.24 18.83
N LEU A 4 -7.52 23.92 17.55
CA LEU A 4 -7.46 22.56 17.05
C LEU A 4 -6.42 21.85 17.90
N SER A 5 -6.88 20.91 18.72
CA SER A 5 -6.06 19.92 19.41
C SER A 5 -5.22 19.22 18.34
N GLN A 6 -4.00 19.72 18.16
CA GLN A 6 -3.00 19.12 17.28
C GLN A 6 -2.70 17.76 17.88
N ASN A 7 -3.34 16.73 17.32
CA ASN A 7 -3.13 15.35 17.68
C ASN A 7 -1.73 15.01 17.16
N ILE A 8 -0.70 15.35 17.93
CA ILE A 8 0.69 14.94 17.67
C ILE A 8 0.75 13.45 18.02
N ILE A 9 0.15 12.62 17.18
CA ILE A 9 0.55 11.23 17.03
C ILE A 9 1.57 11.26 15.89
N ASN A 10 2.76 11.77 16.22
CA ASN A 10 3.91 11.63 15.34
C ASN A 10 4.35 10.17 15.52
N ASN A 11 3.82 9.26 14.68
CA ASN A 11 4.13 7.85 14.83
C ASN A 11 5.63 7.69 14.56
N SER A 12 6.38 7.14 15.50
CA SER A 12 7.85 7.09 15.49
C SER A 12 8.42 6.37 14.26
N TYR A 13 7.55 5.67 13.54
CA TYR A 13 7.84 4.84 12.40
C TYR A 13 7.22 5.36 11.08
N ASP A 14 6.60 6.55 11.06
CA ASP A 14 5.94 7.10 9.85
C ASP A 14 6.93 7.18 8.67
N GLY A 15 8.15 7.69 8.91
CA GLY A 15 9.17 7.79 7.87
C GLY A 15 9.66 6.44 7.34
N VAL A 16 9.66 5.39 8.17
CA VAL A 16 10.02 4.02 7.76
C VAL A 16 8.87 3.38 7.00
N THR A 17 7.66 3.54 7.51
CA THR A 17 6.41 3.07 6.92
C THR A 17 6.21 3.61 5.51
N GLU A 18 6.39 4.92 5.31
CA GLU A 18 6.23 5.53 3.99
C GLU A 18 7.28 5.05 2.98
N LYS A 19 8.54 4.86 3.42
CA LYS A 19 9.58 4.28 2.56
C LYS A 19 9.24 2.86 2.14
N ILE A 20 8.80 2.02 3.07
CA ILE A 20 8.38 0.64 2.77
C ILE A 20 7.21 0.64 1.77
N LYS A 21 6.21 1.51 1.95
CA LYS A 21 5.09 1.64 1.00
C LYS A 21 5.60 2.00 -0.40
N GLN A 22 6.45 3.02 -0.52
CA GLN A 22 6.96 3.48 -1.81
C GLN A 22 7.78 2.41 -2.54
N ASP A 23 8.71 1.76 -1.83
CA ASP A 23 9.52 0.68 -2.38
C ASP A 23 8.66 -0.49 -2.85
N LEU A 24 7.64 -0.84 -2.06
CA LEU A 24 6.74 -1.93 -2.40
C LEU A 24 5.87 -1.61 -3.61
N ILE A 25 5.33 -0.38 -3.70
CA ILE A 25 4.57 0.09 -4.87
C ILE A 25 5.46 0.02 -6.12
N LEU A 26 6.70 0.50 -6.02
CA LEU A 26 7.63 0.52 -7.15
C LEU A 26 7.91 -0.90 -7.65
N LYS A 27 8.30 -1.82 -6.75
CA LYS A 27 8.61 -3.22 -7.10
C LYS A 27 7.40 -3.98 -7.63
N LEU A 28 6.20 -3.70 -7.13
CA LEU A 28 4.97 -4.32 -7.63
C LEU A 28 4.58 -3.76 -9.00
N LYS A 29 4.74 -2.45 -9.21
CA LYS A 29 4.51 -1.81 -10.51
C LYS A 29 5.45 -2.32 -11.58
N GLU A 30 6.73 -2.54 -11.27
CA GLU A 30 7.70 -3.18 -12.18
C GLU A 30 7.26 -4.58 -12.63
N LYS A 31 6.48 -5.28 -11.80
CA LYS A 31 5.89 -6.58 -12.11
C LYS A 31 4.52 -6.49 -12.81
N GLY A 32 4.07 -5.30 -13.19
CA GLY A 32 2.76 -5.06 -13.79
C GLY A 32 1.59 -5.23 -12.82
N ILE A 33 1.86 -5.23 -11.51
CA ILE A 33 0.85 -5.38 -10.47
C ILE A 33 0.40 -3.99 -10.02
N HIS A 34 -0.89 -3.69 -10.19
CA HIS A 34 -1.47 -2.45 -9.71
C HIS A 34 -1.89 -2.58 -8.24
N VAL A 35 -1.26 -1.80 -7.38
CA VAL A 35 -1.58 -1.72 -5.95
C VAL A 35 -2.61 -0.61 -5.75
N SER A 36 -3.71 -0.94 -5.09
CA SER A 36 -4.79 0.01 -4.80
C SER A 36 -4.55 0.72 -3.47
N ASP A 37 -4.07 -0.01 -2.48
CA ASP A 37 -3.88 0.49 -1.12
C ASP A 37 -2.83 -0.34 -0.37
N ILE A 38 -2.09 0.30 0.53
CA ILE A 38 -1.13 -0.35 1.43
C ILE A 38 -1.29 0.25 2.83
N LEU A 39 -1.67 -0.61 3.77
CA LEU A 39 -1.72 -0.30 5.19
C LEU A 39 -0.54 -0.98 5.88
N ILE A 40 0.22 -0.21 6.64
CA ILE A 40 1.31 -0.69 7.50
C ILE A 40 1.03 -0.15 8.88
N ASP A 41 1.00 -1.05 9.84
CA ASP A 41 0.93 -0.78 11.27
C ASP A 41 2.21 -1.33 11.91
N MET A 42 2.94 -0.49 12.62
CA MET A 42 4.29 -0.78 13.09
C MET A 42 4.48 -0.26 14.51
N ASP A 43 4.99 -1.15 15.36
CA ASP A 43 5.43 -0.83 16.71
C ASP A 43 6.92 -1.23 16.90
N SER A 44 7.43 -1.21 18.13
CA SER A 44 8.84 -1.54 18.42
C SER A 44 9.20 -3.00 18.15
N ASP A 45 8.21 -3.89 18.13
CA ASP A 45 8.40 -5.34 18.18
C ASP A 45 7.85 -6.01 16.91
N ASN A 46 6.84 -5.41 16.27
CA ASN A 46 6.07 -6.00 15.19
C ASN A 46 5.84 -5.04 14.03
N ILE A 47 5.72 -5.63 12.84
CA ILE A 47 5.29 -4.95 11.61
C ILE A 47 4.14 -5.76 11.02
N ASN A 48 2.97 -5.15 10.98
CA ASN A 48 1.77 -5.70 10.36
C ASN A 48 1.52 -4.96 9.04
N MET A 49 1.48 -5.69 7.93
CA MET A 49 1.28 -5.12 6.60
C MET A 49 0.10 -5.77 5.89
N LYS A 50 -0.77 -4.93 5.31
CA LYS A 50 -1.86 -5.35 4.44
C LYS A 50 -1.75 -4.61 3.10
N VAL A 51 -1.67 -5.39 2.02
CA VAL A 51 -1.54 -4.88 0.65
C VAL A 51 -2.80 -5.26 -0.12
N CYS A 52 -3.51 -4.26 -0.63
CA CYS A 52 -4.63 -4.46 -1.54
C CYS A 52 -4.15 -4.33 -2.98
N ILE A 53 -4.23 -5.44 -3.72
CA ILE A 53 -3.86 -5.50 -5.13
C ILE A 53 -5.13 -5.55 -5.97
N SER A 54 -5.28 -4.56 -6.84
CA SER A 54 -6.31 -4.57 -7.88
C SER A 54 -5.74 -5.26 -9.10
N SER A 55 -6.20 -6.48 -9.36
CA SER A 55 -5.81 -7.23 -10.54
C SER A 55 -6.41 -6.59 -11.81
N LEU A 56 -5.56 -6.03 -12.68
CA LEU A 56 -5.92 -5.79 -14.09
C LEU A 56 -5.85 -7.08 -14.93
N LEU A 57 -5.36 -8.20 -14.37
CA LEU A 57 -5.09 -9.46 -15.09
C LEU A 57 -6.35 -10.17 -15.59
N ASN A 58 -7.55 -9.71 -15.21
CA ASN A 58 -8.79 -10.29 -15.73
C ASN A 58 -9.26 -9.73 -17.07
N GLN A 59 -8.61 -8.72 -17.66
CA GLN A 59 -9.04 -8.19 -18.97
C GLN A 59 -8.36 -8.83 -20.19
N TRP A 60 -7.22 -9.50 -20.02
CA TRP A 60 -6.50 -10.11 -21.16
C TRP A 60 -6.77 -11.61 -21.33
N ASN A 61 -7.15 -12.33 -20.26
CA ASN A 61 -7.40 -13.77 -20.32
C ASN A 61 -8.83 -14.17 -20.74
N PHE A 62 -9.75 -13.21 -20.94
CA PHE A 62 -11.14 -13.49 -21.36
C PHE A 62 -11.42 -13.27 -22.85
N ARG A 63 -10.41 -12.95 -23.68
CA ARG A 63 -10.57 -12.71 -25.13
C ARG A 63 -9.96 -13.77 -26.05
N GLN A 64 -9.47 -14.90 -25.54
CA GLN A 64 -8.91 -15.99 -26.36
C GLN A 64 -9.57 -17.35 -26.13
N SER A 65 -10.88 -17.39 -25.86
CA SER A 65 -11.63 -18.64 -25.97
C SER A 65 -13.06 -18.37 -26.42
N THR A 66 -13.19 -18.13 -27.71
CA THR A 66 -14.35 -18.56 -28.50
C THR A 66 -13.78 -18.99 -29.85
N ASP A 67 -13.71 -20.31 -30.03
CA ASP A 67 -13.57 -20.97 -31.34
C ASP A 67 -14.54 -20.39 -32.38
#